data_AF-A0A3N5K625-F1
#
_entry.id   AF-A0A3N5K625-F1
#
_cell.length_a   1.000
_cell.length_b   1.000
_cell.length_c   1.000
_cell.angle_alpha   90.00
_cell.angle_beta   90.00
_cell.angle_gamma   90.00
#
_symmetry.space_group_name_H-M   'P 1'
#
loop_
_entity.id
_entity.type
_entity.pdbx_description
1 polymer ?
#
loop_
_entity_poly.entity_id
_entity_poly.type
_entity_poly.pdbx_seq_one_letter_code
_entity_poly.pdbx_strand_id
1 'polypeptide(L)' 'IVIVPAGTTHNIINTGSAPLRLCALYAPPNRRDRVVHHTRDSAEADNEHVAGNTTE' A
#
# COMPACT_ATOMS: atom_id res chain seq x y z
N ILE A 1 1.87 9.34 13.13
CA ILE A 1 2.10 7.90 12.89
C ILE A 1 0.78 7.20 13.11
N VAL A 2 0.39 6.29 12.21
CA VAL A 2 -0.81 5.45 12.35
C VAL A 2 -0.34 4.00 12.39
N ILE A 3 -0.84 3.23 13.35
CA ILE A 3 -0.56 1.80 13.49
C ILE A 3 -1.84 1.05 13.16
N VAL A 4 -1.77 0.13 12.19
CA VAL A 4 -2.90 -0.71 11.80
C VAL A 4 -2.57 -2.15 12.21
N PRO A 5 -3.22 -2.68 13.26
CA PRO A 5 -3.06 -4.09 13.64
C PRO A 5 -3.59 -5.04 12.57
N ALA A 6 -3.00 -6.24 12.48
CA ALA A 6 -3.47 -7.27 11.58
C ALA A 6 -4.97 -7.57 11.79
N GLY A 7 -5.71 -7.74 10.68
CA GLY A 7 -7.16 -7.95 10.70
C GLY A 7 -8.02 -6.68 10.86
N THR A 8 -7.40 -5.51 10.97
CA THR A 8 -8.14 -4.23 11.10
C THR A 8 -8.52 -3.68 9.73
N THR A 9 -9.82 -3.49 9.49
CA THR A 9 -10.32 -2.71 8.36
C THR A 9 -9.96 -1.24 8.55
N HIS A 10 -9.33 -0.63 7.56
CA HIS A 10 -8.87 0.76 7.64
C HIS A 10 -8.96 1.45 6.28
N ASN A 11 -9.07 2.79 6.31
CA ASN A 11 -9.04 3.64 5.13
C ASN A 11 -8.37 4.98 5.47
N ILE A 12 -7.62 5.56 4.53
CA ILE A 12 -6.97 6.86 4.68
C ILE A 12 -7.50 7.77 3.57
N ILE A 13 -8.18 8.85 3.97
CA ILE A 13 -8.79 9.81 3.05
C ILE A 13 -8.09 11.16 3.22
N ASN A 14 -7.58 11.72 2.12
CA ASN A 14 -7.08 13.09 2.13
C ASN A 14 -8.26 14.07 2.11
N THR A 15 -8.50 14.77 3.21
CA THR A 15 -9.54 15.80 3.34
C THR A 15 -9.00 17.23 3.21
N GLY A 16 -7.69 17.38 2.97
CA GLY A 16 -7.05 18.67 2.77
C GLY A 16 -7.10 19.14 1.31
N SER A 17 -6.66 20.38 1.09
CA SER A 17 -6.56 20.99 -0.25
C SER A 17 -5.24 20.72 -0.98
N ALA A 18 -4.27 20.08 -0.31
CA ALA A 18 -2.95 19.77 -0.86
C ALA A 18 -2.73 18.24 -0.99
N PRO A 19 -1.81 17.78 -1.85
CA PRO A 19 -1.52 16.36 -1.99
C PRO A 19 -0.99 15.72 -0.70
N LEU A 20 -1.62 14.63 -0.26
CA LEU A 20 -1.14 13.80 0.84
C LEU A 20 0.02 12.91 0.38
N ARG A 21 1.15 12.96 1.10
CA ARG A 21 2.28 12.04 0.93
C ARG A 21 2.38 11.14 2.14
N LEU A 22 2.43 9.83 1.93
CA LEU A 22 2.51 8.83 3.00
C LEU A 22 3.54 7.75 2.64
N CYS A 23 4.10 7.14 3.67
CA CYS A 23 4.89 5.91 3.57
C CYS A 23 4.16 4.82 4.37
N ALA A 24 3.89 3.69 3.74
CA ALA A 24 3.29 2.53 4.39
C ALA A 24 4.35 1.45 4.53
N LEU A 25 4.49 0.91 5.74
CA LEU A 25 5.37 -0.22 6.04
C LEU A 25 4.48 -1.40 6.44
N TYR A 26 4.66 -2.52 5.74
CA TYR A 26 3.90 -3.75 5.98
C TYR A 26 4.79 -4.80 6.61
N ALA A 27 4.24 -5.55 7.57
CA ALA A 27 4.88 -6.71 8.17
C ALA A 27 3.81 -7.81 8.35
N PRO A 28 3.86 -8.91 7.58
CA PRO A 28 4.80 -9.24 6.50
C PRO A 28 4.61 -8.37 5.22
N PRO A 29 5.54 -8.40 4.25
CA PRO A 29 5.42 -7.62 3.01
C PRO A 29 4.13 -7.89 2.24
N ASN A 30 3.48 -6.84 1.73
CA ASN A 30 2.17 -6.93 1.07
C ASN A 30 2.24 -6.83 -0.47
N ARG A 31 3.25 -6.14 -1.04
CA ARG A 31 3.39 -5.89 -2.49
C ARG A 31 4.62 -6.59 -3.05
N ARG A 32 4.56 -7.05 -4.30
CA ARG A 32 5.74 -7.53 -5.03
C ARG A 32 6.78 -6.40 -5.14
N ASP A 33 8.04 -6.77 -5.25
CA ASP A 33 9.11 -5.78 -5.38
C ASP A 33 8.95 -4.95 -6.68
N ARG A 34 9.40 -3.68 -6.64
CA ARG A 34 9.43 -2.73 -7.77
C ARG A 34 8.09 -2.36 -8.41
N VAL A 35 6.95 -2.60 -7.73
CA VAL A 35 5.64 -2.18 -8.22
C VAL A 35 5.44 -0.68 -8.01
N VAL A 36 5.10 0.05 -9.09
CA VAL A 36 4.77 1.48 -9.06
C VAL A 36 3.39 1.69 -9.67
N HIS A 37 2.46 2.24 -8.90
CA HIS A 37 1.18 2.74 -9.40
C HIS A 37 1.17 4.26 -9.36
N HIS A 38 1.08 4.88 -10.53
CA HIS A 38 1.02 6.34 -10.65
C HIS A 38 -0.37 6.90 -10.29
N THR A 39 -1.41 6.08 -10.38
CA THR A 39 -2.80 6.48 -10.10
C THR A 39 -3.48 5.45 -9.21
N ARG A 40 -4.55 5.89 -8.54
CA ARG A 40 -5.38 5.01 -7.70
C ARG A 40 -6.01 3.90 -8.53
N ASP A 41 -6.63 4.24 -9.67
CA ASP A 41 -7.30 3.28 -10.55
C ASP A 41 -6.34 2.19 -11.04
N SER A 42 -5.09 2.54 -11.34
CA SER A 42 -4.05 1.56 -11.71
C SER A 42 -3.71 0.61 -10.56
N ALA A 43 -3.75 1.07 -9.31
CA ALA A 43 -3.51 0.23 -8.14
C ALA A 43 -4.71 -0.66 -7.81
N GLU A 44 -5.94 -0.20 -8.07
CA GLU A 44 -7.17 -0.98 -7.85
C GLU A 44 -7.39 -2.06 -8.90
N ALA A 45 -6.96 -1.82 -10.15
CA ALA A 45 -7.01 -2.81 -11.22
C ALA A 45 -5.92 -3.89 -11.11
N ASP A 46 -4.93 -3.70 -10.23
CA ASP A 46 -3.83 -4.64 -10.05
C ASP A 46 -4.23 -5.82 -9.15
N ASN A 47 -4.00 -7.04 -9.62
CA ASN A 47 -4.27 -8.30 -8.92
C ASN A 47 -3.01 -8.89 -8.28
N GLU A 48 -1.93 -8.13 -8.14
CA GLU A 48 -0.69 -8.62 -7.57
C GLU A 48 -0.75 -8.85 -6.05
N HIS A 49 -0.14 -9.96 -5.63
CA HIS A 49 0.20 -10.29 -4.24
C HIS A 49 1.60 -10.89 -4.19
N VAL A 50 2.30 -10.68 -3.06
CA VAL A 50 3.62 -11.26 -2.79
C VAL A 50 3.57 -12.79 -2.92
N ALA A 51 4.37 -13.35 -3.82
CA ALA A 51 4.46 -14.79 -4.07
C ALA A 51 5.49 -15.51 -3.15
N GLY A 52 6.00 -14.83 -2.11
CA GLY A 52 6.89 -15.43 -1.11
C GLY A 52 8.37 -15.54 -1.50
N ASN A 53 8.78 -15.10 -2.69
CA ASN A 53 10.19 -15.07 -3.12
C ASN A 53 10.71 -13.62 -3.21
N THR A 54 11.13 -13.06 -2.08
CA THR A 54 11.86 -11.78 -2.07
C THR A 54 13.26 -11.99 -2.65
N THR A 55 13.65 -11.16 -3.62
CA THR A 55 15.02 -11.13 -4.14
C THR A 55 15.86 -10.33 -3.16
N GLU A 56 16.57 -11.01 -2.27
CA GLU A 56 17.80 -10.47 -1.67
C GLU A 56 18.91 -10.42 -2.74
#